data_AF-T0Z6H3-F1
#
_entry.id   AF-T0Z6H3-F1
#
_cell.length_a   1.000
_cell.length_b   1.000
_cell.length_c   1.000
_cell.angle_alpha   90.00
_cell.angle_beta   90.00
_cell.angle_gamma   90.00
#
_symmetry.space_group_name_H-M   'P 1'
#
loop_
_entity.id
_entity.type
_entity.pdbx_description
1 polymer ?
#
loop_
_entity_poly.entity_id
_entity_poly.type
_entity_poly.pdbx_seq_one_letter_code
_entity_poly.pdbx_strand_id
1 'polypeptide(L)' 'MVRDVVTQEGGKLVVTRSGSLPVALGMEQSGAMFGGEENGHCYWPEHQNAPDGPMSSAMMLELLA' A
#
# COMPACT_ATOMS: atom_id res chain seq x y z
N MET A 1 11.48 -9.46 2.01
CA MET A 1 11.01 -8.08 2.26
C MET A 1 10.01 -7.68 1.17
N VAL A 2 9.27 -6.56 1.31
CA VAL A 2 8.20 -6.16 0.35
C VAL A 2 8.69 -6.17 -1.11
N ARG A 3 9.90 -5.65 -1.38
CA ARG A 3 10.51 -5.68 -2.72
C ARG A 3 10.65 -7.08 -3.30
N ASP A 4 11.09 -8.03 -2.48
CA ASP A 4 11.35 -9.41 -2.93
C ASP A 4 10.04 -10.08 -3.31
N VAL A 5 9.00 -9.93 -2.48
CA VAL A 5 7.65 -10.47 -2.75
C VAL A 5 7.06 -9.86 -4.02
N VAL A 6 7.08 -8.53 -4.15
CA VAL A 6 6.55 -7.85 -5.35
C VAL A 6 7.29 -8.31 -6.61
N THR A 7 8.61 -8.49 -6.54
CA THR A 7 9.41 -8.93 -7.69
C THR A 7 9.14 -10.40 -8.03
N GLN A 8 9.03 -11.27 -7.03
CA GLN A 8 8.73 -12.69 -7.20
C GLN A 8 7.36 -12.92 -7.84
N GLU A 9 6.38 -12.10 -7.48
CA GLU A 9 5.01 -12.15 -8.05
C GLU A 9 4.88 -11.36 -9.37
N GLY A 10 5.99 -10.87 -9.96
CA GLY A 10 5.98 -10.14 -11.22
C GLY A 10 5.38 -8.74 -11.17
N GLY A 11 5.16 -8.20 -9.98
CA GLY A 11 4.65 -6.85 -9.74
C GLY A 11 5.71 -5.76 -9.90
N LYS A 12 5.25 -4.50 -9.85
CA LYS A 12 6.11 -3.31 -9.94
C LYS A 12 6.07 -2.54 -8.63
N LEU A 13 7.22 -2.41 -7.97
CA LEU A 13 7.36 -1.57 -6.77
C LEU A 13 7.67 -0.12 -7.17
N VAL A 14 6.83 0.82 -6.75
CA VAL A 14 7.08 2.26 -6.82
C VAL A 14 7.56 2.72 -5.44
N VAL A 15 8.71 3.40 -5.39
CA VAL A 15 9.27 3.92 -4.13
C VAL A 15 9.15 5.43 -4.12
N THR A 16 8.55 5.98 -3.06
CA THR A 16 8.40 7.41 -2.83
C THR A 16 9.37 7.89 -1.76
N ARG A 17 9.43 9.21 -1.54
CA ARG A 17 10.00 9.75 -0.29
C ARG A 17 9.11 9.33 0.89
N SER A 18 9.70 9.24 2.08
CA SER A 18 8.95 8.99 3.32
C SER A 18 7.94 10.11 3.59
N GLY A 19 6.77 9.74 4.13
CA GLY A 19 5.68 10.63 4.46
C GLY A 19 4.42 10.37 3.64
N SER A 20 3.28 10.61 4.29
CA SER A 20 1.96 10.24 3.78
C SER A 20 1.54 10.99 2.50
N LEU A 21 1.94 12.26 2.32
CA LEU A 21 1.64 13.03 1.12
C LEU A 21 2.42 12.52 -0.12
N PRO A 22 3.75 12.32 -0.06
CA PRO A 22 4.48 11.65 -1.14
C PRO A 22 3.89 10.31 -1.55
N VAL A 23 3.45 9.49 -0.59
CA VAL A 23 2.82 8.19 -0.88
C VAL A 23 1.48 8.39 -1.59
N ALA A 24 0.59 9.23 -1.05
CA ALA A 24 -0.72 9.49 -1.67
C ALA A 24 -0.61 10.00 -3.11
N LEU A 25 0.31 10.94 -3.38
CA LEU A 25 0.57 11.43 -4.74
C LEU A 25 1.18 10.34 -5.63
N GLY A 26 2.07 9.51 -5.09
CA GLY A 26 2.65 8.38 -5.79
C GLY A 26 1.59 7.34 -6.19
N MET A 27 0.63 7.07 -5.30
CA MET A 27 -0.52 6.20 -5.57
C MET A 27 -1.35 6.73 -6.75
N GLU A 28 -1.74 8.02 -6.72
CA GLU A 28 -2.49 8.66 -7.81
C GLU A 28 -1.76 8.63 -9.15
N GLN A 29 -0.47 8.97 -9.15
CA GLN A 29 0.32 9.06 -10.39
C GLN A 29 0.61 7.70 -11.02
N SER A 30 0.81 6.67 -10.19
CA SER A 30 1.15 5.33 -10.67
C SER A 30 -0.06 4.45 -10.93
N GLY A 31 -1.24 4.80 -10.40
CA GLY A 31 -2.39 3.91 -10.37
C GLY A 31 -2.11 2.62 -9.58
N ALA A 32 -1.23 2.70 -8.57
CA ALA A 32 -0.88 1.55 -7.75
C ALA A 32 -2.13 0.99 -7.06
N MET A 33 -2.22 -0.33 -6.96
CA MET A 33 -3.34 -1.04 -6.32
C MET A 33 -3.25 -1.11 -4.78
N PHE A 34 -2.04 -0.92 -4.23
CA PHE A 34 -1.78 -0.96 -2.80
C PHE A 34 -0.55 -0.09 -2.50
N GLY A 35 -0.56 0.57 -1.34
CA GLY A 35 0.56 1.37 -0.85
C GLY A 35 0.75 1.26 0.65
N GLY A 36 1.90 1.70 1.15
CA GLY A 36 2.13 1.73 2.57
C GLY A 36 3.43 2.39 3.00
N GLU A 37 3.50 2.67 4.29
CA GLU A 37 4.66 3.23 4.98
C GLU A 37 5.17 2.22 6.03
N GLU A 38 6.44 2.32 6.40
CA GLU A 38 7.08 1.39 7.35
C GLU A 38 6.49 1.44 8.77
N ASN A 39 5.78 2.52 9.10
CA ASN A 39 5.12 2.72 10.39
C ASN A 39 3.75 2.01 10.50
N GLY A 40 3.32 1.28 9.46
CA GLY A 40 2.07 0.54 9.45
C GLY A 40 0.89 1.26 8.80
N HIS A 41 1.09 2.44 8.20
CA HIS A 41 0.08 3.01 7.32
C HIS A 41 -0.05 2.17 6.05
N CYS A 42 -1.26 1.76 5.72
CA CYS A 42 -1.58 1.08 4.47
C CYS A 42 -2.67 1.85 3.72
N TYR A 43 -2.53 1.90 2.41
CA TYR A 43 -3.40 2.65 1.49
C TYR A 43 -4.16 1.67 0.61
N TRP A 44 -5.47 1.87 0.53
CA TRP A 44 -6.40 1.05 -0.24
C TRP A 44 -7.13 1.94 -1.26
N PRO A 45 -6.51 2.22 -2.42
CA PRO A 45 -6.92 3.28 -3.34
C PRO A 45 -8.31 3.07 -3.95
N GLU A 46 -8.81 1.83 -4.00
CA GLU A 46 -10.19 1.54 -4.38
C GLU A 46 -11.23 2.06 -3.37
N HIS A 47 -10.84 2.24 -2.11
CA HIS A 47 -11.69 2.74 -1.03
C HIS A 47 -11.39 4.21 -0.72
N GLN A 48 -10.14 4.53 -0.40
CA GLN A 48 -9.67 5.88 -0.14
C GLN A 48 -8.15 6.01 -0.34
N ASN A 49 -7.71 7.16 -0.85
CA ASN A 49 -6.29 7.48 -0.98
C ASN A 49 -5.72 8.10 0.31
N ALA A 50 -5.85 7.40 1.42
CA ALA A 50 -5.35 7.79 2.74
C ALA A 50 -5.04 6.54 3.58
N PRO A 51 -4.20 6.66 4.64
CA PRO A 51 -4.00 5.55 5.58
C PRO A 51 -5.34 5.07 6.16
N ASP A 52 -5.61 3.77 6.03
CA ASP A 52 -6.86 3.16 6.49
C ASP A 52 -6.61 1.93 7.38
N GLY A 53 -6.59 2.17 8.69
CA GLY A 53 -6.44 1.12 9.70
C GLY A 53 -7.57 0.10 9.71
N PRO A 54 -8.85 0.51 9.70
CA PRO A 54 -9.99 -0.41 9.61
C PRO A 54 -9.92 -1.35 8.39
N MET A 55 -9.69 -0.82 7.18
CA MET A 55 -9.58 -1.65 5.99
C MET A 55 -8.41 -2.63 6.09
N SER A 56 -7.26 -2.17 6.59
CA SER A 56 -6.10 -3.04 6.81
C SER A 56 -6.38 -4.17 7.81
N SER A 57 -7.16 -3.88 8.85
CA SER A 57 -7.56 -4.87 9.85
C SER A 57 -8.53 -5.90 9.25
N ALA A 58 -9.45 -5.47 8.41
CA ALA A 58 -10.36 -6.36 7.69
C ALA A 58 -9.60 -7.27 6.70
N MET A 59 -8.67 -6.73 5.91
CA MET A 59 -7.84 -7.53 5.00
C MET A 59 -6.96 -8.54 5.74
N MET A 60 -6.42 -8.18 6.90
CA MET A 60 -5.71 -9.13 7.77
C MET A 60 -6.61 -10.29 8.20
N LEU A 61 -7.84 -10.01 8.63
CA LEU A 61 -8.81 -11.04 9.01
C LEU A 61 -9.21 -11.91 7.81
N GLU A 62 -9.38 -11.32 6.63
CA GLU A 62 -9.69 -12.05 5.39
C GLU A 62 -8.57 -13.01 5.01
N LEU A 63 -7.29 -12.62 5.18
CA LEU A 63 -6.14 -13.50 4.94
C LEU A 63 -5.99 -14.63 5.97
N LEU A 64 -6.60 -14.50 7.16
CA LEU A 64 -6.57 -15.51 8.21
C LEU A 64 -7.73 -16.52 8.12
N ALA A 65 -8.79 -16.19 7.37
CA ALA A 65 -9.97 -17.02 7.20
C ALA A 65 -9.69 -18.21 6.25
#